data_AF-A0A417CC45-F1
#
_entry.id   AF-A0A417CC45-F1
#
_cell.length_a   1.000
_cell.length_b   1.000
_cell.length_c   1.000
_cell.angle_alpha   90.00
_cell.angle_beta   90.00
_cell.angle_gamma   90.00
#
_symmetry.space_group_name_H-M   'P 1'
#
loop_
_entity.id
_entity.type
_entity.pdbx_description
1 polymer ?
#
loop_
_entity_poly.entity_id
_entity_poly.type
_entity_poly.pdbx_seq_one_letter_code
_entity_poly.pdbx_strand_id
1 'polypeptide(L)'
;MTRDELRKELKSGVKLEDIFEFTDGQDCLIYKGKFLPGIIGDDICYISDLSLVDIPVNKSIVKSYEIDSVMGRCYTTNDFIKECNGHENIAEDLFNYVDWQTPDINDFMEGYDDKEQFFKEYRFPMDDLFVTEKMKDLLSRIADLAAQASDEVYDDDDDNGTYGILSLCDQLYEKINRYLERDSDD
;
A
#
# COMPACT_ATOMS: atom_id res chain seq x y z
N MET A 1 -21.52 -4.75 0.32
CA MET A 1 -21.28 -6.19 0.13
C MET A 1 -19.80 -6.46 0.30
N THR A 2 -19.50 -7.35 1.24
CA THR A 2 -18.14 -7.76 1.61
C THR A 2 -17.65 -8.95 0.77
N ARG A 3 -16.35 -9.24 0.83
CA ARG A 3 -15.76 -10.44 0.19
C ARG A 3 -16.38 -11.75 0.71
N ASP A 4 -16.68 -11.83 1.99
CA ASP A 4 -17.29 -13.01 2.60
C ASP A 4 -18.74 -13.23 2.15
N GLU A 5 -19.50 -12.15 1.97
CA GLU A 5 -20.85 -12.19 1.40
C GLU A 5 -20.80 -12.60 -0.06
N LEU A 6 -19.96 -11.96 -0.87
CA LEU A 6 -19.77 -12.32 -2.27
C LEU A 6 -19.39 -13.79 -2.44
N ARG A 7 -18.46 -14.29 -1.62
CA ARG A 7 -18.05 -15.71 -1.62
C ARG A 7 -19.22 -16.66 -1.35
N LYS A 8 -20.19 -16.27 -0.51
CA LYS A 8 -21.39 -17.08 -0.25
C LYS A 8 -22.34 -17.09 -1.46
N GLU A 9 -22.56 -15.94 -2.08
CA GLU A 9 -23.40 -15.81 -3.29
C GLU A 9 -22.83 -16.57 -4.49
N LEU A 10 -21.51 -16.49 -4.72
CA LEU A 10 -20.88 -17.24 -5.80
C LEU A 10 -20.98 -18.77 -5.58
N LYS A 11 -20.88 -19.23 -4.33
CA LYS A 11 -21.07 -20.65 -3.96
C LYS A 11 -22.50 -21.13 -4.14
N SER A 12 -23.50 -20.27 -3.98
CA SER A 12 -24.90 -20.60 -4.28
C SER A 12 -25.21 -20.55 -5.77
N GLY A 13 -24.26 -20.10 -6.59
CA GLY A 13 -24.31 -20.12 -8.04
C GLY A 13 -24.77 -18.81 -8.67
N VAL A 14 -24.89 -17.73 -7.89
CA VAL A 14 -25.20 -16.38 -8.40
C VAL A 14 -24.04 -15.89 -9.28
N LYS A 15 -24.37 -15.17 -10.35
CA LYS A 15 -23.37 -14.61 -11.27
C LYS A 15 -22.90 -13.26 -10.78
N LEU A 16 -21.69 -12.84 -11.16
CA LEU A 16 -21.18 -11.52 -10.80
C LEU A 16 -22.02 -10.38 -11.39
N GLU A 17 -22.46 -10.50 -12.65
CA GLU A 17 -23.31 -9.51 -13.32
C GLU A 17 -24.67 -9.29 -12.64
N ASP A 18 -25.17 -10.28 -11.89
CA ASP A 18 -26.45 -10.17 -11.18
C ASP A 18 -26.29 -9.41 -9.84
N ILE A 19 -25.05 -9.26 -9.37
CA ILE A 19 -24.74 -8.68 -8.06
C ILE A 19 -24.11 -7.28 -8.20
N PHE A 20 -23.25 -7.09 -9.20
CA PHE A 20 -22.55 -5.85 -9.47
C PHE A 20 -22.89 -5.31 -10.86
N GLU A 21 -23.00 -3.99 -10.95
CA GLU A 21 -23.10 -3.29 -12.23
C GLU A 21 -21.69 -3.09 -12.79
N PHE A 22 -21.26 -3.99 -13.69
CA PHE A 22 -19.99 -3.86 -14.40
C PHE A 22 -20.07 -2.77 -15.46
N THR A 23 -18.97 -2.03 -15.62
CA THR A 23 -18.79 -0.98 -16.61
C THR A 23 -17.58 -1.29 -17.48
N ASP A 24 -17.49 -0.61 -18.63
CA ASP A 24 -16.32 -0.69 -19.49
C ASP A 24 -15.10 -0.05 -18.80
N GLY A 25 -14.01 -0.81 -18.79
CA GLY A 25 -12.66 -0.36 -18.47
C GLY A 25 -11.82 -0.14 -19.74
N GLN A 26 -10.49 -0.27 -19.65
CA GLN A 26 -9.64 -0.31 -20.84
C GLN A 26 -9.72 -1.69 -21.51
N ASP A 27 -10.58 -1.81 -22.54
CA ASP A 27 -10.83 -3.03 -23.30
C ASP A 27 -11.29 -4.24 -22.45
N CYS A 28 -11.88 -4.00 -21.28
CA CYS A 28 -12.36 -5.03 -20.36
C CYS A 28 -13.63 -4.61 -19.58
N LEU A 29 -14.12 -5.50 -18.71
CA LEU A 29 -15.18 -5.18 -17.75
C LEU A 29 -14.59 -5.08 -16.34
N ILE A 30 -14.93 -4.00 -15.65
CA ILE A 30 -14.60 -3.78 -14.24
C ILE A 30 -15.86 -3.48 -13.45
N TYR A 31 -15.80 -3.64 -12.14
CA TYR A 31 -16.77 -3.01 -11.24
C TYR A 31 -16.09 -1.86 -10.50
N LYS A 32 -16.73 -0.69 -10.47
CA LYS A 32 -16.24 0.48 -9.75
C LYS A 32 -17.41 1.13 -9.01
N GLY A 33 -17.42 0.95 -7.70
CA GLY A 33 -18.43 1.45 -6.77
C GLY A 33 -18.09 2.85 -6.24
N LYS A 34 -18.36 3.06 -4.96
CA LYS A 34 -18.01 4.32 -4.26
C LYS A 34 -16.74 4.14 -3.45
N PHE A 35 -15.83 5.10 -3.58
CA PHE A 35 -14.74 5.28 -2.62
C PHE A 35 -15.28 5.98 -1.37
N LEU A 36 -15.02 5.40 -0.20
CA LEU A 36 -15.60 5.85 1.07
C LEU A 36 -14.50 5.96 2.14
N PRO A 37 -13.65 7.00 2.10
CA PRO A 37 -12.59 7.22 3.09
C PRO A 37 -13.18 7.53 4.48
N GLY A 38 -12.42 7.26 5.54
CA GLY A 38 -12.87 7.44 6.93
C GLY A 38 -14.00 6.50 7.41
N ILE A 39 -14.57 5.66 6.55
CA ILE A 39 -15.54 4.63 6.94
C ILE A 39 -14.81 3.30 7.06
N ILE A 40 -14.79 2.73 8.27
CA ILE A 40 -14.32 1.36 8.49
C ILE A 40 -15.36 0.42 7.87
N GLY A 41 -15.09 -0.03 6.65
CA GLY A 41 -15.95 -0.95 5.91
C GLY A 41 -15.14 -1.89 5.03
N ASP A 42 -15.57 -3.15 4.99
CA ASP A 42 -14.96 -4.22 4.18
C ASP A 42 -15.72 -4.44 2.86
N ASP A 43 -16.50 -3.43 2.47
CA ASP A 43 -17.31 -3.47 1.25
C ASP A 43 -16.42 -3.34 0.02
N ILE A 44 -16.69 -4.19 -0.96
CA ILE A 44 -15.99 -4.17 -2.24
C ILE A 44 -16.37 -2.88 -2.97
N CYS A 45 -15.37 -2.07 -3.28
CA CYS A 45 -15.48 -0.83 -4.04
C CYS A 45 -14.94 -0.97 -5.46
N TYR A 46 -14.11 -1.99 -5.74
CA TYR A 46 -13.52 -2.20 -7.06
C TYR A 46 -13.33 -3.70 -7.34
N ILE A 47 -13.59 -4.11 -8.59
CA ILE A 47 -13.18 -5.42 -9.12
C ILE A 47 -12.42 -5.17 -10.41
N SER A 48 -11.11 -5.47 -10.40
CA SER A 48 -10.23 -5.40 -11.57
C SER A 48 -10.60 -6.44 -12.64
N ASP A 49 -10.05 -6.32 -13.83
CA ASP A 49 -10.37 -7.18 -14.96
C ASP A 49 -10.29 -8.67 -14.61
N LEU A 50 -11.35 -9.41 -14.91
CA LEU A 50 -11.44 -10.86 -14.70
C LEU A 50 -11.09 -11.66 -15.97
N SER A 51 -10.99 -11.01 -17.13
CA SER A 51 -10.67 -11.65 -18.41
C SER A 51 -9.26 -12.26 -18.39
N LEU A 52 -8.30 -11.62 -17.73
CA LEU A 52 -6.93 -12.10 -17.56
C LEU A 52 -6.81 -13.44 -16.81
N VAL A 53 -7.86 -13.85 -16.10
CA VAL A 53 -7.95 -15.15 -15.41
C VAL A 53 -9.07 -16.04 -15.98
N ASP A 54 -9.54 -15.72 -17.18
CA ASP A 54 -10.58 -16.45 -17.90
C ASP A 54 -11.90 -16.59 -17.13
N ILE A 55 -12.24 -15.61 -16.29
CA ILE A 55 -13.46 -15.63 -15.48
C ILE A 55 -14.55 -14.77 -16.13
N PRO A 56 -15.63 -15.37 -16.66
CA PRO A 56 -16.75 -14.63 -17.21
C PRO A 56 -17.67 -14.10 -16.09
N VAL A 57 -18.01 -12.81 -16.14
CA VAL A 57 -18.95 -12.20 -15.19
C VAL A 57 -20.39 -12.70 -15.35
N ASN A 58 -20.73 -13.21 -16.54
CA ASN A 58 -22.09 -13.59 -16.94
C ASN A 58 -22.42 -15.08 -16.77
N LYS A 59 -21.54 -15.84 -16.11
CA LYS A 59 -21.76 -17.25 -15.79
C LYS A 59 -21.56 -17.52 -14.32
N SER A 60 -22.21 -18.59 -13.87
CA SER A 60 -22.02 -19.12 -12.52
C SER A 60 -20.63 -19.75 -12.41
N ILE A 61 -19.86 -19.32 -11.40
CA ILE A 61 -18.50 -19.80 -11.12
C ILE A 61 -18.47 -20.52 -9.77
N VAL A 62 -18.92 -21.77 -9.75
CA VAL A 62 -19.08 -22.55 -8.49
C VAL A 62 -17.80 -23.25 -8.04
N LYS A 63 -16.74 -23.25 -8.85
CA LYS A 63 -15.48 -23.92 -8.47
C LYS A 63 -14.70 -23.03 -7.52
N SER A 64 -14.18 -23.62 -6.44
CA SER A 64 -13.49 -22.88 -5.39
C SER A 64 -12.32 -22.04 -5.89
N TYR A 65 -11.50 -22.56 -6.81
CA TYR A 65 -10.36 -21.81 -7.35
C TYR A 65 -10.77 -20.61 -8.22
N GLU A 66 -11.91 -20.69 -8.93
CA GLU A 66 -12.46 -19.56 -9.70
C GLU A 66 -12.94 -18.48 -8.73
N ILE A 67 -13.64 -18.87 -7.67
CA ILE A 67 -14.08 -17.96 -6.60
C ILE A 67 -12.87 -17.30 -5.91
N ASP A 68 -11.84 -18.07 -5.58
CA ASP A 68 -10.61 -17.53 -4.96
C ASP A 68 -9.91 -16.53 -5.90
N SER A 69 -9.91 -16.80 -7.21
CA SER A 69 -9.37 -15.89 -8.22
C SER A 69 -10.16 -14.57 -8.28
N VAL A 70 -11.50 -14.62 -8.17
CA VAL A 70 -12.32 -13.39 -8.05
C VAL A 70 -12.01 -12.65 -6.76
N MET A 71 -11.88 -13.34 -5.62
CA MET A 71 -11.55 -12.66 -4.35
C MET A 71 -10.22 -11.92 -4.42
N GLY A 72 -9.23 -12.49 -5.12
CA GLY A 72 -7.93 -11.85 -5.38
C GLY A 72 -8.00 -10.62 -6.31
N ARG A 73 -9.17 -10.34 -6.89
CA ARG A 73 -9.45 -9.21 -7.78
C ARG A 73 -10.48 -8.24 -7.20
N CYS A 74 -10.98 -8.48 -6.00
CA CYS A 74 -11.90 -7.58 -5.29
C CYS A 74 -11.11 -6.70 -4.32
N TYR A 75 -11.35 -5.39 -4.35
CA TYR A 75 -10.68 -4.40 -3.51
C TYR A 75 -11.69 -3.51 -2.78
N THR A 76 -11.34 -3.15 -1.55
CA THR A 76 -12.09 -2.25 -0.65
C THR A 76 -11.37 -0.91 -0.58
N THR A 77 -12.03 0.14 -0.08
CA THR A 77 -11.39 1.44 0.18
C THR A 77 -10.11 1.26 1.02
N ASN A 78 -10.15 0.38 2.02
CA ASN A 78 -9.01 0.09 2.89
C ASN A 78 -7.83 -0.54 2.14
N ASP A 79 -8.06 -1.32 1.08
CA ASP A 79 -6.96 -1.87 0.28
C ASP A 79 -6.22 -0.76 -0.47
N PHE A 80 -6.94 0.21 -1.05
CA PHE A 80 -6.34 1.39 -1.69
C PHE A 80 -5.59 2.28 -0.69
N ILE A 81 -6.20 2.56 0.47
CA ILE A 81 -5.56 3.34 1.54
C ILE A 81 -4.28 2.65 2.00
N LYS A 82 -4.32 1.32 2.17
CA LYS A 82 -3.14 0.55 2.55
C LYS A 82 -2.05 0.56 1.47
N GLU A 83 -2.43 0.45 0.21
CA GLU A 83 -1.51 0.56 -0.93
C GLU A 83 -0.82 1.93 -0.94
N CYS A 84 -1.51 2.98 -0.49
CA CYS A 84 -0.99 4.34 -0.37
C CYS A 84 -0.42 4.68 1.01
N ASN A 85 0.02 3.69 1.79
CA ASN A 85 0.58 3.82 3.14
C ASN A 85 -0.26 4.70 4.10
N GLY A 86 -1.60 4.66 3.98
CA GLY A 86 -2.53 5.39 4.85
C GLY A 86 -2.99 6.75 4.30
N HIS A 87 -2.44 7.23 3.19
CA HIS A 87 -2.80 8.53 2.63
C HIS A 87 -4.10 8.45 1.82
N GLU A 88 -5.22 8.91 2.42
CA GLU A 88 -6.55 8.77 1.84
C GLU A 88 -6.76 9.57 0.54
N ASN A 89 -6.18 10.77 0.43
CA ASN A 89 -6.36 11.64 -0.74
C ASN A 89 -5.76 11.03 -2.02
N ILE A 90 -4.53 10.54 -1.95
CA ILE A 90 -3.91 9.85 -3.08
C ILE A 90 -4.51 8.46 -3.31
N ALA A 91 -5.03 7.80 -2.27
CA ALA A 91 -5.76 6.55 -2.44
C ALA A 91 -7.06 6.73 -3.23
N GLU A 92 -7.75 7.87 -3.07
CA GLU A 92 -8.89 8.24 -3.90
C GLU A 92 -8.47 8.50 -5.35
N ASP A 93 -7.32 9.15 -5.57
CA ASP A 93 -6.79 9.37 -6.92
C ASP A 93 -6.33 8.06 -7.59
N LEU A 94 -5.69 7.15 -6.85
CA LEU A 94 -5.37 5.80 -7.31
C LEU A 94 -6.66 5.04 -7.66
N PHE A 95 -7.69 5.13 -6.82
CA PHE A 95 -9.00 4.58 -7.13
C PHE A 95 -9.57 5.17 -8.42
N ASN A 96 -9.48 6.48 -8.63
CA ASN A 96 -9.96 7.13 -9.85
C ASN A 96 -9.15 6.73 -11.10
N TYR A 97 -7.83 6.54 -10.94
CA TYR A 97 -6.90 6.13 -11.98
C TYR A 97 -7.14 4.71 -12.51
N VAL A 98 -7.38 3.73 -11.62
CA VAL A 98 -7.50 2.34 -12.06
C VAL A 98 -8.75 2.10 -12.91
N ASP A 99 -8.59 1.46 -14.05
CA ASP A 99 -9.66 1.19 -15.01
C ASP A 99 -9.59 -0.21 -15.65
N TRP A 100 -8.63 -1.05 -15.26
CA TRP A 100 -8.59 -2.49 -15.58
C TRP A 100 -7.64 -3.28 -14.65
N GLN A 101 -6.55 -2.63 -14.23
CA GLN A 101 -5.43 -3.16 -13.48
C GLN A 101 -5.75 -3.39 -11.99
N THR A 102 -4.86 -4.15 -11.33
CA THR A 102 -4.75 -4.21 -9.87
C THR A 102 -4.32 -2.84 -9.34
N PRO A 103 -4.83 -2.35 -8.21
CA PRO A 103 -4.30 -1.15 -7.57
C PRO A 103 -2.83 -1.32 -7.23
N ASP A 104 -1.98 -0.45 -7.78
CA ASP A 104 -0.55 -0.37 -7.52
C ASP A 104 -0.15 1.11 -7.49
N ILE A 105 0.37 1.57 -6.35
CA ILE A 105 0.78 2.97 -6.21
C ILE A 105 1.97 3.28 -7.13
N ASN A 106 2.87 2.33 -7.39
CA ASN A 106 4.04 2.58 -8.24
C ASN A 106 3.63 2.92 -9.66
N ASP A 107 2.67 2.19 -10.22
CA ASP A 107 2.14 2.42 -11.57
C ASP A 107 1.47 3.81 -11.68
N PHE A 108 0.76 4.24 -10.63
CA PHE A 108 0.19 5.60 -10.58
C PHE A 108 1.28 6.67 -10.48
N MET A 109 2.33 6.39 -9.71
CA MET A 109 3.43 7.30 -9.47
C MET A 109 4.39 7.46 -10.66
N GLU A 110 4.31 6.62 -11.70
CA GLU A 110 5.07 6.81 -12.96
C GLU A 110 4.77 8.17 -13.62
N GLY A 111 3.63 8.80 -13.32
CA GLY A 111 3.30 10.16 -13.76
C GLY A 111 4.00 11.30 -13.00
N TYR A 112 4.70 11.00 -11.90
CA TYR A 112 5.33 11.99 -11.02
C TYR A 112 6.87 11.91 -11.07
N ASP A 113 7.47 12.79 -11.87
CA ASP A 113 8.94 12.96 -11.91
C ASP A 113 9.46 14.00 -10.89
N ASP A 114 8.57 14.75 -10.24
CA ASP A 114 8.90 15.89 -9.39
C ASP A 114 8.24 15.81 -8.00
N LYS A 115 9.08 15.65 -6.97
CA LYS A 115 8.66 15.65 -5.55
C LYS A 115 8.02 16.98 -5.12
N GLU A 116 8.39 18.11 -5.73
CA GLU A 116 7.80 19.42 -5.38
C GLU A 116 6.37 19.52 -5.90
N GLN A 117 6.09 19.02 -7.11
CA GLN A 117 4.72 18.91 -7.63
C GLN A 117 3.86 18.01 -6.75
N PHE A 118 4.38 16.83 -6.39
CA PHE A 118 3.70 15.91 -5.50
C PHE A 118 3.30 16.57 -4.17
N PHE A 119 4.26 17.23 -3.50
CA PHE A 119 4.00 17.91 -2.24
C PHE A 119 2.98 19.06 -2.40
N LYS A 120 3.01 19.77 -3.55
CA LYS A 120 2.03 20.81 -3.90
C LYS A 120 0.62 20.27 -4.07
N GLU A 121 0.46 19.01 -4.40
CA GLU A 121 -0.84 18.37 -4.58
C GLU A 121 -1.34 17.74 -3.29
N TYR A 122 -0.50 16.91 -2.66
CA TYR A 122 -0.92 16.03 -1.58
C TYR A 122 -0.57 16.50 -0.16
N ARG A 123 0.31 17.51 -0.03
CA ARG A 123 0.74 18.10 1.25
C ARG A 123 1.46 17.13 2.19
N PHE A 124 2.14 16.13 1.65
CA PHE A 124 3.07 15.29 2.39
C PHE A 124 4.27 14.86 1.51
N PRO A 125 5.41 14.47 2.08
CA PRO A 125 6.57 14.00 1.32
C PRO A 125 6.27 12.74 0.51
N MET A 126 6.66 12.72 -0.77
CA MET A 126 6.48 11.53 -1.64
C MET A 126 7.10 10.25 -1.04
N ASP A 127 8.18 10.38 -0.29
CA ASP A 127 8.87 9.24 0.34
C ASP A 127 7.99 8.53 1.38
N ASP A 128 7.01 9.21 1.98
CA ASP A 128 6.07 8.60 2.93
C ASP A 128 5.13 7.57 2.28
N LEU A 129 5.00 7.56 0.96
CA LEU A 129 4.30 6.45 0.26
C LEU A 129 5.06 5.13 0.37
N PHE A 130 6.39 5.20 0.46
CA PHE A 130 7.27 4.05 0.29
C PHE A 130 7.96 3.65 1.61
N VAL A 131 8.14 4.61 2.52
CA VAL A 131 8.76 4.40 3.83
C VAL A 131 7.69 4.19 4.90
N THR A 132 7.31 2.93 5.09
CA THR A 132 6.27 2.53 6.05
C THR A 132 6.67 2.80 7.50
N GLU A 133 5.68 2.93 8.40
CA GLU A 133 5.90 3.04 9.86
C GLU A 133 6.76 1.90 10.41
N LYS A 134 6.60 0.68 9.90
CA LYS A 134 7.43 -0.46 10.31
C LYS A 134 8.90 -0.28 9.93
N MET A 135 9.19 0.39 8.81
CA MET A 135 10.56 0.74 8.42
C MET A 135 11.10 1.85 9.32
N LYS A 136 10.29 2.85 9.66
CA LYS A 136 10.64 3.91 10.62
C LYS A 136 10.95 3.33 12.00
N ASP A 137 10.14 2.39 12.50
CA ASP A 137 10.38 1.63 13.73
C ASP A 137 11.69 0.85 13.70
N LEU A 138 12.02 0.22 12.56
CA LEU A 138 13.28 -0.49 12.39
C LEU A 138 14.48 0.48 12.44
N LEU A 139 14.38 1.63 11.79
CA LEU A 139 15.41 2.67 11.86
C LEU A 139 15.60 3.17 13.29
N SER A 140 14.51 3.49 13.99
CA SER A 140 14.54 3.91 15.39
C SER A 140 15.27 2.90 16.27
N ARG A 141 14.94 1.61 16.14
CA ARG A 141 15.63 0.53 16.87
C ARG A 141 17.11 0.39 16.51
N ILE A 142 17.50 0.67 15.27
CA ILE A 142 18.91 0.70 14.88
C ILE A 142 19.64 1.87 15.55
N ALA A 143 19.02 3.05 15.60
CA ALA A 143 19.59 4.21 16.28
C ALA A 143 19.79 3.94 17.77
N ASP A 144 18.79 3.36 18.46
CA ASP A 144 18.89 3.00 19.87
C ASP A 144 20.05 2.03 20.14
N LEU A 145 20.18 0.99 19.30
CA LEU A 145 21.29 0.03 19.41
C LEU A 145 22.65 0.66 19.13
N ALA A 146 22.73 1.59 18.18
CA ALA A 146 23.95 2.31 17.86
C ALA A 146 24.38 3.21 19.03
N ALA A 147 23.44 3.94 19.63
CA ALA A 147 23.69 4.74 20.83
C ALA A 147 24.15 3.86 22.00
N GLN A 148 23.45 2.73 22.25
CA GLN A 148 23.83 1.78 23.30
C GLN A 148 25.26 1.22 23.09
N ALA A 149 25.61 0.88 21.84
CA ALA A 149 26.95 0.40 21.53
C ALA A 149 28.01 1.46 21.86
N SER A 150 27.77 2.72 21.49
CA SER A 150 28.66 3.86 21.80
C SER A 150 28.88 4.05 23.31
N ASP A 151 27.82 3.85 24.11
CA ASP A 151 27.88 4.00 25.57
C ASP A 151 28.54 2.82 26.30
N GLU A 152 28.37 1.58 25.80
CA GLU A 152 28.71 0.35 26.55
C GLU A 152 29.96 -0.39 26.05
N VAL A 153 30.34 -0.22 24.78
CA VAL A 153 31.49 -0.93 24.20
C VAL A 153 32.79 -0.22 24.57
N TYR A 154 33.83 -1.02 24.86
CA TYR A 154 35.16 -0.50 25.18
C TYR A 154 35.80 0.17 23.96
N ASP A 155 36.25 1.41 24.13
CA ASP A 155 37.04 2.17 23.15
C ASP A 155 38.51 1.74 23.25
N ASP A 156 39.06 1.20 22.15
CA ASP A 156 40.44 0.72 22.05
C ASP A 156 41.43 1.71 21.42
N ASP A 157 41.01 2.95 21.16
CA ASP A 157 41.80 3.99 20.48
C ASP A 157 42.36 3.57 19.09
N ASP A 158 41.79 2.53 18.43
CA ASP A 158 42.20 2.07 17.09
C ASP A 158 41.12 2.38 16.04
N ASP A 159 41.48 3.19 15.04
CA ASP A 159 40.61 3.53 13.90
C ASP A 159 40.04 2.30 13.16
N ASN A 160 40.71 1.16 13.21
CA ASN A 160 40.22 -0.11 12.63
C ASN A 160 39.66 -1.08 13.69
N GLY A 161 39.70 -0.68 14.95
CA GLY A 161 39.21 -1.41 16.11
C GLY A 161 37.84 -0.93 16.56
N THR A 162 37.56 -1.07 17.85
CA THR A 162 36.26 -0.66 18.41
C THR A 162 36.05 0.84 18.34
N TYR A 163 37.09 1.68 18.48
CA TYR A 163 36.97 3.14 18.30
C TYR A 163 36.31 3.51 16.95
N GLY A 164 36.83 2.95 15.86
CA GLY A 164 36.29 3.20 14.52
C GLY A 164 34.83 2.73 14.36
N ILE A 165 34.46 1.63 15.00
CA ILE A 165 33.08 1.13 15.01
C ILE A 165 32.15 2.08 15.77
N LEU A 166 32.56 2.56 16.95
CA LEU A 166 31.76 3.48 17.76
C LEU A 166 31.53 4.81 17.02
N SER A 167 32.56 5.33 16.35
CA SER A 167 32.43 6.52 15.50
C SER A 167 31.39 6.34 14.38
N LEU A 168 31.29 5.15 13.80
CA LEU A 168 30.26 4.84 12.80
C LEU A 168 28.87 4.71 13.44
N CYS A 169 28.78 4.16 14.65
CA CYS A 169 27.53 4.09 15.42
C CYS A 169 26.98 5.49 15.71
N ASP A 170 27.81 6.43 16.15
CA ASP A 170 27.40 7.82 16.40
C ASP A 170 26.87 8.48 15.11
N GLN A 171 27.60 8.33 14.00
CA GLN A 171 27.19 8.87 12.70
C GLN A 171 25.86 8.26 12.22
N LEU A 172 25.66 6.96 12.45
CA LEU A 172 24.44 6.27 12.07
C LEU A 172 23.25 6.75 12.91
N TYR A 173 23.43 6.84 14.23
CA TYR A 173 22.45 7.39 15.16
C TYR A 173 22.00 8.80 14.73
N GLU A 174 22.96 9.70 14.51
CA GLU A 174 22.64 11.08 14.11
C GLU A 174 21.91 11.15 12.77
N LYS A 175 22.30 10.31 11.80
CA LYS A 175 21.68 10.32 10.47
C LYS A 175 20.25 9.80 10.51
N ILE A 176 20.00 8.76 11.31
CA ILE A 176 18.65 8.20 11.48
C ILE A 176 17.75 9.20 12.20
N ASN A 177 18.19 9.79 13.31
CA ASN A 177 17.36 10.74 14.03
C ASN A 177 17.04 11.97 13.20
N ARG A 178 18.02 12.52 12.46
CA ARG A 178 17.77 13.62 11.53
C ARG A 178 16.79 13.26 10.41
N TYR A 179 16.73 11.99 9.99
CA TYR A 179 15.74 11.54 9.03
C TYR A 179 14.34 11.48 9.66
N LEU A 180 14.21 10.83 10.82
CA LEU A 180 12.93 10.65 11.52
C LEU A 180 12.37 11.96 12.11
N GLU A 181 13.20 12.92 12.49
CA GLU A 181 12.79 14.24 13.00
C GLU A 181 12.17 15.12 11.90
N ARG A 182 12.64 15.01 10.65
CA ARG A 182 12.03 15.72 9.51
C ARG A 182 10.58 15.33 9.28
N ASP A 183 10.22 14.11 9.64
CA ASP A 183 8.84 13.60 9.54
C ASP A 183 7.93 14.10 10.68
N SER A 184 8.48 14.83 11.67
CA SER A 184 7.73 15.32 12.85
C SER A 184 7.41 16.82 12.84
N ASP A 185 8.01 17.58 11.91
CA ASP A 185 7.89 19.05 11.81
C ASP A 185 6.88 19.52 10.72
N ASP A 186 6.28 18.60 9.97
CA ASP A 186 5.23 18.85 8.95
C ASP A 186 3.84 18.35 9.41
#